data_AF-A0A158IIY6-F1
#
_entry.id   AF-A0A158IIY6-F1
#
_cell.length_a   1.000
_cell.length_b   1.000
_cell.length_c   1.000
_cell.angle_alpha   90.00
_cell.angle_beta   90.00
_cell.angle_gamma   90.00
#
_symmetry.space_group_name_H-M   'P 1'
#
loop_
_entity.id
_entity.type
_entity.pdbx_description
1 polymer ?
#
loop_
_entity_poly.entity_id
_entity_poly.type
_entity_poly.pdbx_seq_one_letter_code
_entity_poly.pdbx_strand_id
1 'polypeptide(L)'
;MLSARDIYERVCAHLLKQRAVSEDENGSCRLRSAHGRKCAIGSLVKDDVYDPAIEGTGISYYRHAQDGKLLRALYASDVNAYDPGIIELLCELEQVHDDASVDQWPHLLSALGKRHAFI
;
A
#
# COMPACT_ATOMS: atom_id res chain seq x y z
N MET A 1 2.76 3.99 15.87
CA MET A 1 2.25 2.88 15.03
C MET A 1 0.77 3.06 14.80
N LEU A 2 0.37 3.08 13.54
CA LEU A 2 -1.00 3.08 13.05
C LEU A 2 -1.67 1.73 13.34
N SER A 3 -2.95 1.75 13.65
CA SER A 3 -3.75 0.53 13.69
C SER A 3 -4.03 0.01 12.27
N ALA A 4 -4.45 -1.25 12.16
CA ALA A 4 -4.90 -1.82 10.89
C ALA A 4 -6.04 -0.99 10.25
N ARG A 5 -6.95 -0.47 11.09
CA ARG A 5 -8.03 0.42 10.66
C ARG A 5 -7.49 1.74 10.12
N ASP A 6 -6.55 2.38 10.82
CA ASP A 6 -5.96 3.66 10.35
C ASP A 6 -5.23 3.49 9.01
N ILE A 7 -4.53 2.36 8.83
CA ILE A 7 -3.86 2.01 7.57
C ILE A 7 -4.89 1.87 6.45
N TYR A 8 -5.94 1.08 6.69
CA TYR A 8 -7.03 0.89 5.75
C TYR A 8 -7.67 2.23 5.35
N GLU A 9 -8.11 3.04 6.32
CA GLU A 9 -8.78 4.31 6.07
C GLU A 9 -7.89 5.28 5.29
N ARG A 10 -6.60 5.35 5.64
CA ARG A 10 -5.62 6.20 4.95
C ARG A 10 -5.40 5.77 3.51
N VAL A 11 -5.23 4.48 3.26
CA VAL A 11 -5.05 3.95 1.89
C VAL A 11 -6.31 4.14 1.07
N CYS A 12 -7.49 3.85 1.62
CA CYS A 12 -8.76 4.07 0.94
C CYS A 12 -8.94 5.53 0.54
N ALA A 13 -8.75 6.46 1.47
CA ALA A 13 -8.85 7.88 1.20
C ALA A 13 -7.86 8.32 0.10
N HIS A 14 -6.63 7.81 0.14
CA HIS A 14 -5.62 8.10 -0.88
C HIS A 14 -6.01 7.57 -2.27
N LEU A 15 -6.31 6.28 -2.39
CA LEU A 15 -6.65 5.65 -3.67
C LEU A 15 -7.89 6.29 -4.30
N LEU A 16 -8.94 6.51 -3.51
CA LEU A 16 -10.19 7.11 -3.97
C LEU A 16 -10.05 8.60 -4.33
N LYS A 17 -9.07 9.30 -3.76
CA LYS A 17 -8.72 10.66 -4.16
C LYS A 17 -7.88 10.69 -5.43
N GLN A 18 -6.89 9.79 -5.54
CA GLN A 18 -5.97 9.75 -6.67
C GLN A 18 -6.63 9.26 -7.96
N ARG A 19 -7.53 8.27 -7.86
CA ARG A 19 -8.27 7.65 -8.99
C ARG A 19 -7.39 7.31 -10.20
N ALA A 20 -6.18 6.85 -9.94
CA ALA A 20 -5.25 6.45 -10.98
C ALA A 20 -4.20 5.50 -10.38
N VAL A 21 -3.80 4.51 -11.16
CA VAL A 21 -2.71 3.58 -10.81
C VAL A 21 -1.38 4.34 -10.79
N SER A 22 -0.54 4.01 -9.81
CA SER A 22 0.86 4.44 -9.75
C SER A 22 1.73 3.35 -10.35
N GLU A 23 2.10 3.53 -11.61
CA GLU A 23 2.85 2.56 -12.42
C GLU A 23 3.96 3.24 -13.23
N ASP A 24 4.90 2.45 -13.73
CA ASP A 24 5.88 2.87 -14.73
C ASP A 24 5.38 2.63 -16.16
N GLU A 25 6.23 2.93 -17.15
CA GLU A 25 5.89 2.81 -18.59
C GLU A 25 5.59 1.36 -19.01
N ASN A 26 6.00 0.37 -18.21
CA ASN A 26 5.73 -1.04 -18.45
C ASN A 26 4.48 -1.54 -17.71
N GLY A 27 3.75 -0.65 -17.02
CA GLY A 27 2.59 -0.99 -16.19
C GLY A 27 2.97 -1.66 -14.87
N SER A 28 4.24 -1.59 -14.44
CA SER A 28 4.64 -2.14 -13.14
C SER A 28 4.36 -1.15 -12.02
N CYS A 29 3.75 -1.62 -10.94
CA CYS A 29 3.44 -0.81 -9.76
C CYS A 29 4.68 -0.08 -9.21
N ARG A 30 4.51 1.20 -8.87
CA ARG A 30 5.53 2.07 -8.26
C ARG A 30 5.00 2.64 -6.96
N LEU A 31 5.80 2.59 -5.90
CA LEU A 31 5.49 3.30 -4.66
C LEU A 31 5.35 4.79 -4.93
N ARG A 32 6.21 5.34 -5.78
CA ARG A 32 6.07 6.69 -6.37
C ARG A 32 6.36 6.64 -7.86
N SER A 33 5.39 7.00 -8.68
CA SER A 33 5.59 7.13 -10.13
C SER A 33 6.09 8.53 -10.52
N ALA A 34 6.63 8.64 -11.74
CA ALA A 34 7.10 9.92 -12.29
C ALA A 34 5.96 10.96 -12.44
N HIS A 35 4.70 10.54 -12.41
CA HIS A 35 3.53 11.42 -12.48
C HIS A 35 3.08 11.96 -11.11
N GLY A 36 3.89 11.80 -10.06
CA GLY A 36 3.56 12.24 -8.70
C GLY A 36 2.47 11.39 -8.04
N ARG A 37 2.16 10.22 -8.60
CA ARG A 37 1.20 9.26 -8.04
C ARG A 37 1.91 8.36 -7.03
N LYS A 38 1.16 7.88 -6.05
CA LYS A 38 1.62 6.88 -5.07
C LYS A 38 0.68 5.68 -5.11
N CYS A 39 1.21 4.46 -5.04
CA CYS A 39 0.36 3.27 -4.92
C CYS A 39 -0.21 3.14 -3.49
N ALA A 40 -0.93 2.05 -3.22
CA ALA A 40 -1.44 1.74 -1.88
C ALA A 40 -0.34 1.83 -0.80
N ILE A 41 0.76 1.10 -1.00
CA ILE A 41 1.88 1.04 -0.05
C ILE A 41 2.67 2.36 -0.04
N GLY A 42 2.93 2.94 -1.21
CA GLY A 42 3.66 4.18 -1.35
C GLY A 42 2.98 5.38 -0.66
N SER A 43 1.65 5.36 -0.54
CA SER A 43 0.88 6.39 0.19
C SER A 43 1.14 6.42 1.70
N LEU A 44 1.62 5.30 2.25
CA LEU A 44 1.94 5.15 3.67
C LEU A 44 3.36 5.62 4.00
N VAL A 45 4.30 5.44 3.05
CA VAL A 45 5.72 5.80 3.24
C VAL A 45 5.88 7.33 3.28
N LYS A 46 6.39 7.85 4.41
CA LYS A 46 6.67 9.29 4.58
C LYS A 46 7.75 9.76 3.60
N ASP A 47 7.71 11.05 3.25
CA ASP A 47 8.60 11.63 2.23
C ASP A 47 10.06 11.67 2.68
N ASP A 48 10.32 11.82 3.97
CA ASP A 48 11.66 11.89 4.58
C ASP A 48 12.39 10.53 4.65
N VAL A 49 11.65 9.42 4.57
CA VAL A 49 12.20 8.05 4.60
C VAL A 49 12.06 7.31 3.26
N TYR A 50 11.51 7.97 2.24
CA TYR A 50 11.44 7.41 0.91
C TYR A 50 12.83 7.42 0.25
N ASP A 51 13.21 6.26 -0.30
CA ASP A 51 14.44 6.06 -1.07
C ASP A 51 14.06 5.29 -2.34
N PRO A 52 14.42 5.76 -3.56
CA PRO A 52 14.15 5.03 -4.80
C PRO A 52 14.62 3.56 -4.81
N ALA A 53 15.58 3.18 -3.97
CA ALA A 53 16.06 1.81 -3.81
C ALA A 53 15.08 0.87 -3.08
N ILE A 54 13.96 1.38 -2.55
CA ILE A 54 12.89 0.54 -1.97
C ILE A 54 11.81 0.17 -3.00
N GLU A 55 11.92 0.71 -4.21
CA GLU A 55 11.04 0.40 -5.35
C GLU A 55 11.34 -0.96 -5.97
N GLY A 56 10.39 -1.47 -6.76
CA GLY A 56 10.60 -2.68 -7.57
C GLY A 56 10.44 -4.00 -6.82
N THR A 57 10.02 -3.98 -5.56
CA THR A 57 9.65 -5.18 -4.80
C THR A 57 8.30 -4.97 -4.15
N GLY A 58 7.29 -5.75 -4.55
CA GLY A 58 5.94 -5.69 -3.97
C GLY A 58 5.91 -6.15 -2.51
N ILE A 59 4.92 -5.70 -1.74
CA ILE A 59 4.86 -5.98 -0.30
C ILE A 59 4.72 -7.47 0.00
N SER A 60 4.13 -8.24 -0.91
CA SER A 60 3.97 -9.70 -0.81
C SER A 60 5.29 -10.47 -0.67
N TYR A 61 6.40 -9.97 -1.23
CA TYR A 61 7.73 -10.56 -1.06
C TYR A 61 8.13 -10.64 0.42
N TYR A 62 7.69 -9.67 1.22
CA TYR A 62 8.10 -9.54 2.60
C TYR A 62 7.30 -10.42 3.58
N ARG A 63 6.28 -11.16 3.13
CA ARG A 63 5.51 -12.10 3.99
C ARG A 63 6.38 -13.14 4.67
N HIS A 64 7.50 -13.50 4.04
CA HIS A 64 8.45 -14.49 4.54
C HIS A 64 9.83 -13.89 4.80
N ALA A 65 10.00 -12.58 4.58
CA ALA A 65 11.25 -11.90 4.85
C ALA A 65 11.33 -11.53 6.33
N GLN A 66 12.52 -11.65 6.91
CA GLN A 66 12.76 -11.20 8.29
C GLN A 66 12.94 -9.68 8.36
N ASP A 67 13.42 -9.06 7.28
CA ASP A 67 13.69 -7.63 7.23
C ASP A 67 13.85 -7.15 5.76
N GLY A 68 13.87 -5.83 5.56
CA GLY A 68 14.14 -5.22 4.27
C GLY A 68 13.97 -3.70 4.29
N LYS A 69 14.51 -3.01 3.27
CA LYS A 69 14.46 -1.54 3.23
C LYS A 69 13.02 -1.01 3.24
N LEU A 70 12.10 -1.67 2.53
CA LEU A 70 10.69 -1.29 2.54
C LEU A 70 10.05 -1.50 3.92
N LEU A 71 10.32 -2.62 4.60
CA LEU A 71 9.81 -2.87 5.96
C LEU A 71 10.30 -1.82 6.96
N ARG A 72 11.58 -1.47 6.90
CA ARG A 72 12.17 -0.40 7.73
C ARG A 72 11.55 0.97 7.43
N ALA A 73 11.33 1.29 6.15
CA ALA A 73 10.71 2.55 5.74
C ALA A 73 9.24 2.65 6.19
N LEU A 74 8.47 1.56 6.08
CA LEU A 74 7.11 1.46 6.61
C LEU A 74 7.10 1.61 8.13
N TYR A 75 8.02 0.95 8.84
CA TYR A 75 8.12 1.07 10.30
C TYR A 75 8.45 2.50 10.74
N ALA A 76 9.40 3.16 10.09
CA ALA A 76 9.69 4.59 10.33
C ALA A 76 8.49 5.51 9.96
N SER A 77 7.60 5.01 9.09
CA SER A 77 6.33 5.65 8.71
C SER A 77 5.15 5.27 9.60
N ASP A 78 5.40 4.68 10.77
CA ASP A 78 4.38 4.22 11.72
C ASP A 78 3.54 3.03 11.24
N VAL A 79 4.00 2.25 10.26
CA VAL A 79 3.33 1.04 9.77
C VAL A 79 4.16 -0.19 10.13
N ASN A 80 3.66 -1.00 11.07
CA ASN A 80 4.36 -2.20 11.53
C ASN A 80 4.17 -3.39 10.56
N ALA A 81 4.80 -3.34 9.39
CA ALA A 81 4.73 -4.42 8.39
C ALA A 81 5.50 -5.71 8.78
N TYR A 82 6.09 -5.77 9.98
CA TYR A 82 6.59 -7.03 10.57
C TYR A 82 5.46 -7.83 11.23
N ASP A 83 4.31 -7.20 11.51
CA ASP A 83 3.13 -7.89 12.02
C ASP A 83 2.44 -8.68 10.89
N PRO A 84 2.19 -9.99 11.06
CA PRO A 84 1.55 -10.83 10.04
C PRO A 84 0.18 -10.33 9.56
N GLY A 85 -0.64 -9.75 10.45
CA GLY A 85 -1.95 -9.21 10.09
C GLY A 85 -1.84 -7.90 9.32
N ILE A 86 -0.87 -7.05 9.68
CA ILE A 86 -0.61 -5.82 8.92
C ILE A 86 -0.07 -6.14 7.53
N ILE A 87 0.88 -7.05 7.39
CA ILE A 87 1.42 -7.39 6.06
C ILE A 87 0.37 -8.05 5.17
N GLU A 88 -0.54 -8.86 5.74
CA GLU A 88 -1.68 -9.40 5.02
C GLU A 88 -2.60 -8.28 4.51
N LEU A 89 -3.01 -7.35 5.38
CA LEU A 89 -3.82 -6.19 4.98
C LEU A 89 -3.15 -5.36 3.88
N LEU A 90 -1.84 -5.11 4.00
CA LEU A 90 -1.09 -4.36 2.98
C LEU A 90 -1.09 -5.08 1.63
N CYS A 91 -0.94 -6.42 1.61
CA CYS A 91 -1.03 -7.18 0.38
C CYS A 91 -2.41 -7.08 -0.28
N GLU A 92 -3.48 -7.10 0.50
CA GLU A 92 -4.84 -7.01 -0.02
C GLU A 92 -5.14 -5.62 -0.59
N LEU A 93 -4.60 -4.57 0.05
CA LEU A 93 -4.68 -3.21 -0.46
C LEU A 93 -3.86 -3.02 -1.75
N GLU A 94 -2.68 -3.64 -1.84
CA GLU A 94 -1.86 -3.70 -3.06
C GLU A 94 -2.62 -4.42 -4.19
N GLN A 95 -3.23 -5.57 -3.92
CA GLN A 95 -4.05 -6.31 -4.89
C GLN A 95 -5.23 -5.50 -5.43
N VAL A 96 -5.95 -4.76 -4.59
CA VAL A 96 -7.04 -3.89 -5.08
C VAL A 96 -6.50 -2.81 -6.02
N HIS A 97 -5.31 -2.25 -5.76
CA HIS A 97 -4.69 -1.24 -6.63
C HIS A 97 -4.18 -1.85 -7.95
N ASP A 98 -3.53 -3.01 -7.90
CA ASP A 98 -2.83 -3.60 -9.03
C ASP A 98 -3.75 -4.43 -9.96
N ASP A 99 -4.73 -5.16 -9.40
CA ASP A 99 -5.52 -6.15 -10.16
C ASP A 99 -6.90 -5.65 -10.61
N ALA A 100 -7.39 -4.53 -10.05
CA ALA A 100 -8.74 -4.03 -10.32
C ALA A 100 -8.74 -2.69 -11.06
N SER A 101 -9.75 -2.48 -11.89
CA SER A 101 -9.94 -1.17 -12.52
C SER A 101 -10.32 -0.12 -11.47
N VAL A 102 -9.91 1.12 -11.70
CA VAL A 102 -10.13 2.24 -10.76
C VAL A 102 -11.61 2.41 -10.38
N ASP A 103 -12.53 2.13 -11.31
CA ASP A 103 -13.97 2.23 -11.06
C ASP A 103 -14.51 1.14 -10.12
N GLN A 104 -13.79 0.03 -9.97
CA GLN A 104 -14.12 -1.04 -9.03
C GLN A 104 -13.58 -0.77 -7.62
N TRP A 105 -12.58 0.10 -7.46
CA TRP A 105 -11.93 0.37 -6.16
C TRP A 105 -12.90 0.71 -5.03
N PRO A 106 -13.92 1.60 -5.19
CA PRO A 106 -14.85 1.90 -4.10
C PRO A 106 -15.57 0.66 -3.56
N HIS A 107 -15.96 -0.24 -4.46
CA HIS A 107 -16.67 -1.46 -4.08
C HIS A 107 -15.74 -2.47 -3.39
N LEU A 108 -14.56 -2.71 -3.95
CA LEU A 108 -13.59 -3.67 -3.43
C LEU A 108 -13.01 -3.22 -2.08
N LEU A 109 -12.69 -1.94 -1.94
CA LEU A 109 -12.22 -1.37 -0.68
C LEU A 109 -13.32 -1.43 0.41
N SER A 110 -14.59 -1.21 0.05
CA SER A 110 -15.71 -1.38 0.99
C SER A 110 -15.86 -2.85 1.42
N ALA A 111 -15.76 -3.80 0.49
CA ALA A 111 -15.82 -5.22 0.79
C ALA A 111 -14.66 -5.67 1.71
N LEU A 112 -13.44 -5.16 1.46
CA LEU A 112 -12.27 -5.39 2.31
C LEU A 112 -12.50 -4.84 3.73
N GLY A 113 -13.00 -3.62 3.86
CA GLY A 113 -13.29 -3.00 5.16
C GLY A 113 -14.30 -3.79 6.00
N LYS A 114 -15.37 -4.30 5.37
CA LYS A 114 -16.36 -5.17 6.04
C LYS A 114 -15.76 -6.49 6.50
N ARG A 115 -14.91 -7.10 5.67
CA ARG A 115 -14.26 -8.38 5.99
C ARG A 115 -13.35 -8.29 7.21
N HIS A 116 -12.69 -7.15 7.38
CA HIS A 116 -11.85 -6.86 8.55
C HIS A 116 -12.59 -6.17 9.70
N ALA A 117 -13.91 -5.96 9.58
CA ALA A 117 -14.75 -5.24 10.54
C ALA A 117 -14.26 -3.80 10.86
N PHE A 118 -13.71 -3.10 9.85
CA PHE A 118 -13.33 -1.69 9.96
C PHE A 118 -14.50 -0.73 9.72
N ILE A 119 -15.51 -1.20 8.98
CA ILE A 119 -16.76 -0.50 8.63
C ILE A 119 -17.97 -1.41 8.69
#